data_AF-A0A4R4XTY6-F1
#
_entry.id   AF-A0A4R4XTY6-F1
#
_cell.length_a   1.000
_cell.length_b   1.000
_cell.length_c   1.000
_cell.angle_alpha   90.00
_cell.angle_beta   90.00
_cell.angle_gamma   90.00
#
_symmetry.space_group_name_H-M   'P 1'
#
loop_
_entity.id
_entity.type
_entity.pdbx_description
1 polymer ?
#
loop_
_entity_poly.entity_id
_entity_poly.type
_entity_poly.pdbx_seq_one_letter_code
_entity_poly.pdbx_strand_id
1 'polypeptide(L)'
;MTVAVSGLDRLAVEGVRMKICVGGACVDFRVTRRPETEYFSCGSAECSLLDTGALEVKLSWMEPRTVVGQPVRVTASSKQGQREGAATMKFVHDDAPCGCDYSYADVALG
;
A
#
# COMPACT_ATOMS: atom_id res chain seq x y z
N MET A 1 1.05 -2.82 10.44
CA MET A 1 1.38 -1.58 9.70
C MET A 1 0.78 -1.69 8.32
N THR A 2 0.22 -0.59 7.82
CA THR A 2 -0.58 -0.61 6.60
C THR A 2 -0.28 0.61 5.72
N VAL A 3 -0.24 0.44 4.40
CA VAL A 3 -0.18 1.56 3.45
C VAL A 3 -1.39 1.46 2.54
N ALA A 4 -2.24 2.48 2.56
CA ALA A 4 -3.32 2.66 1.60
C ALA A 4 -2.80 3.45 0.39
N VAL A 5 -3.06 2.95 -0.81
CA VAL A 5 -2.63 3.57 -2.07
C VAL A 5 -3.84 3.86 -2.94
N SER A 6 -4.07 5.14 -3.24
CA SER A 6 -5.16 5.61 -4.10
C SER A 6 -4.63 6.07 -5.47
N GLY A 7 -5.52 6.16 -6.48
CA GLY A 7 -5.17 6.57 -7.84
C GLY A 7 -4.65 5.45 -8.75
N LEU A 8 -4.82 4.18 -8.33
CA LEU A 8 -4.45 3.00 -9.11
C LEU A 8 -5.43 2.69 -10.26
N ASP A 9 -6.67 3.19 -10.17
CA ASP A 9 -7.72 3.09 -11.18
C ASP A 9 -7.30 3.66 -12.55
N ARG A 10 -6.35 4.60 -12.55
CA ARG A 10 -5.81 5.22 -13.77
C ARG A 10 -4.73 4.39 -14.46
N LEU A 11 -4.27 3.32 -13.83
CA LEU A 11 -3.37 2.32 -14.42
C LEU A 11 -4.23 1.09 -14.72
N ALA A 12 -4.31 0.67 -15.99
CA ALA A 12 -5.00 -0.57 -16.33
C ALA A 12 -4.41 -1.70 -15.47
N VAL A 13 -5.24 -2.28 -14.58
CA VAL A 13 -4.82 -2.99 -13.35
C VAL A 13 -4.20 -4.38 -13.62
N GLU A 14 -3.97 -4.73 -14.88
CA GLU A 14 -3.33 -6.00 -15.22
C GLU A 14 -1.81 -5.86 -15.21
N GLY A 15 -1.19 -6.36 -14.14
CA GLY A 15 0.26 -6.49 -14.04
C GLY A 15 1.00 -5.22 -13.61
N VAL A 16 0.35 -4.34 -12.85
CA VAL A 16 1.00 -3.16 -12.25
C VAL A 16 2.07 -3.63 -11.26
N ARG A 17 3.31 -3.18 -11.47
CA ARG A 17 4.42 -3.38 -10.53
C ARG A 17 4.37 -2.29 -9.49
N MET A 18 4.20 -2.70 -8.24
CA MET A 18 4.19 -1.81 -7.09
C MET A 18 5.53 -1.91 -6.38
N LYS A 19 6.07 -0.75 -6.00
CA LYS A 19 7.18 -0.62 -5.07
C LYS A 19 6.77 0.29 -3.93
N ILE A 20 6.86 -0.20 -2.69
CA ILE A 20 6.56 0.58 -1.49
C ILE A 20 7.81 0.60 -0.64
N CYS A 21 8.34 1.79 -0.38
CA CYS A 21 9.49 2.02 0.50
C CYS A 21 9.06 2.80 1.73
N VAL A 22 9.46 2.33 2.91
CA VAL A 22 9.26 3.00 4.20
C VAL A 22 10.63 3.29 4.80
N GLY A 23 10.97 4.56 4.96
CA GLY A 23 12.33 5.01 5.31
C GLY A 23 13.32 4.62 4.20
N GLY A 24 13.97 3.45 4.37
CA GLY A 24 14.91 2.88 3.40
C GLY A 24 14.64 1.44 3.00
N ALA A 25 13.67 0.76 3.61
CA ALA A 25 13.34 -0.63 3.29
C ALA A 25 12.12 -0.69 2.38
N CYS A 26 12.23 -1.52 1.34
CA CYS A 26 11.27 -1.56 0.25
C CYS A 26 10.71 -2.97 0.05
N VAL A 27 9.48 -3.02 -0.44
CA VAL A 27 8.89 -4.21 -1.05
C VAL A 27 8.51 -3.92 -2.48
N ASP A 28 8.67 -4.94 -3.30
CA ASP A 28 8.23 -4.95 -4.68
C ASP A 28 7.26 -6.11 -4.88
N PHE A 29 6.13 -5.85 -5.51
CA PHE A 29 5.12 -6.87 -5.79
C PHE A 29 4.30 -6.51 -7.03
N ARG A 30 3.48 -7.44 -7.50
CA ARG A 30 2.63 -7.24 -8.68
C ARG A 30 1.17 -7.31 -8.29
N VAL A 31 0.44 -6.26 -8.65
CA VAL A 31 -1.01 -6.24 -8.54
C VAL A 31 -1.58 -6.86 -9.80
N THR A 32 -2.42 -7.87 -9.62
CA THR A 32 -3.17 -8.54 -10.68
C THR A 32 -4.63 -8.47 -10.31
N ARG A 33 -5.44 -7.82 -11.15
CA ARG A 33 -6.89 -7.78 -11.02
C ARG A 33 -7.52 -8.31 -12.31
N ARG A 34 -8.42 -9.28 -12.19
CA ARG A 34 -9.24 -9.78 -13.30
C ARG A 34 -10.71 -9.50 -12.99
N PRO A 35 -11.28 -8.41 -13.57
CA PRO A 35 -12.68 -8.04 -13.33
C PRO A 35 -13.64 -9.18 -13.67
N GLU A 36 -13.34 -9.93 -14.74
CA GLU A 36 -14.13 -11.05 -15.26
C GLU A 36 -14.39 -12.16 -14.22
N THR A 37 -13.47 -12.35 -13.28
CA THR A 37 -13.51 -13.46 -12.31
C THR A 37 -13.43 -12.99 -10.86
N GLU A 38 -13.61 -11.68 -10.62
CA GLU A 38 -13.39 -11.03 -9.33
C GLU A 38 -12.04 -11.35 -8.67
N TYR A 39 -11.07 -11.83 -9.46
CA TYR A 39 -9.80 -12.29 -8.92
C TYR A 39 -8.90 -11.09 -8.67
N PHE A 40 -8.32 -11.06 -7.48
CA PHE A 40 -7.43 -10.00 -7.03
C PHE A 40 -6.27 -10.60 -6.25
N SER A 41 -5.05 -10.17 -6.56
CA SER A 41 -3.83 -10.63 -5.89
C SER A 41 -2.71 -9.60 -5.96
N CYS A 42 -1.93 -9.50 -4.88
CA CYS A 42 -0.66 -8.77 -4.85
C CYS A 42 0.56 -9.70 -4.86
N GLY A 43 0.39 -10.97 -5.28
CA GLY A 43 1.46 -11.95 -5.30
C GLY A 43 1.95 -12.27 -3.88
N SER A 44 3.16 -11.82 -3.55
CA SER A 44 3.82 -12.09 -2.26
C SER A 44 3.49 -11.09 -1.16
N ALA A 45 2.80 -10.00 -1.47
CA ALA A 45 2.38 -9.01 -0.47
C ALA A 45 0.95 -9.30 0.01
N GLU A 46 0.72 -9.14 1.31
CA GLU A 46 -0.62 -9.13 1.87
C GLU A 46 -1.31 -7.81 1.50
N CYS A 47 -2.44 -7.89 0.81
CA CYS A 47 -3.17 -6.70 0.39
C CYS A 47 -4.67 -6.95 0.24
N SER A 48 -5.45 -5.88 0.25
CA SER A 48 -6.88 -5.87 0.01
C SER A 48 -7.25 -4.63 -0.82
N LEU A 49 -8.28 -4.76 -1.64
CA LEU A 49 -8.88 -3.62 -2.34
C LEU A 49 -10.05 -3.10 -1.49
N LEU A 50 -10.00 -1.84 -1.08
CA LEU A 50 -11.06 -1.20 -0.31
C LEU A 50 -12.21 -0.78 -1.24
N ASP A 51 -13.40 -0.60 -0.67
CA ASP A 51 -14.59 -0.13 -1.40
C ASP A 51 -14.39 1.27 -2.05
N THR A 52 -13.46 2.05 -1.49
CA THR A 52 -13.04 3.35 -2.04
C THR A 52 -12.19 3.22 -3.31
N GLY A 53 -11.79 2.01 -3.70
CA GLY A 53 -10.86 1.74 -4.78
C GLY A 53 -9.38 1.87 -4.39
N ALA A 54 -9.08 2.21 -3.13
CA ALA A 54 -7.72 2.23 -2.62
C ALA A 54 -7.20 0.82 -2.37
N LEU A 55 -5.93 0.60 -2.69
CA LEU A 55 -5.21 -0.63 -2.39
C LEU A 55 -4.61 -0.52 -0.99
N GLU A 56 -5.09 -1.34 -0.07
CA GLU A 56 -4.50 -1.48 1.25
C GLU A 56 -3.43 -2.58 1.23
N VAL A 57 -2.23 -2.27 1.69
CA VAL A 57 -1.09 -3.21 1.73
C VAL A 57 -0.61 -3.35 3.16
N LYS A 58 -0.59 -4.58 3.67
CA LYS A 58 -0.03 -4.92 4.98
C LYS A 58 1.46 -5.18 4.85
N LEU A 59 2.22 -4.47 5.66
CA LEU A 59 3.67 -4.57 5.71
C LEU A 59 4.04 -5.29 7.02
N SER A 60 4.12 -6.62 6.96
CA SER A 60 4.27 -7.49 8.13
C SER A 60 5.73 -7.66 8.61
N TRP A 61 6.72 -7.14 7.88
CA TRP A 61 8.15 -7.24 8.24
C TRP A 61 8.68 -6.10 9.12
N MET A 62 7.84 -5.17 9.60
CA MET A 62 8.28 -4.09 10.52
C MET A 62 7.32 -3.91 11.69
N GLU A 63 7.89 -3.57 12.85
CA GLU A 63 7.12 -3.18 14.02
C GLU A 63 6.46 -1.81 13.82
N PRO A 64 5.17 -1.63 14.15
CA PRO A 64 4.46 -0.36 13.96
C PRO A 64 5.17 0.84 14.60
N ARG A 65 5.78 0.67 15.78
CA ARG A 65 6.42 1.77 16.53
C ARG A 65 7.72 2.26 15.89
N THR A 66 8.44 1.40 15.17
CA THR A 66 9.77 1.73 14.61
C THR A 66 9.70 2.54 13.33
N VAL A 67 8.54 2.52 12.66
CA VAL A 67 8.33 3.17 11.36
C VAL A 67 7.63 4.52 11.46
N VAL A 68 7.18 4.92 12.65
CA VAL A 68 6.44 6.17 12.84
C VAL A 68 7.30 7.36 12.41
N GLY A 69 6.72 8.28 11.65
CA GLY A 69 7.45 9.44 11.13
C GLY A 69 8.39 9.13 9.96
N GLN A 70 8.54 7.87 9.56
CA GLN A 70 9.34 7.52 8.38
C GLN A 70 8.61 7.94 7.08
N PRO A 71 9.35 8.43 6.08
CA PRO A 71 8.78 8.74 4.77
C PRO A 71 8.34 7.45 4.08
N VAL A 72 7.18 7.49 3.45
CA VAL A 72 6.66 6.43 2.58
C VAL A 72 6.73 6.92 1.15
N ARG A 73 7.32 6.13 0.26
CA ARG A 73 7.31 6.36 -1.19
C ARG A 73 6.70 5.17 -1.88
N VAL A 74 5.74 5.42 -2.76
CA VAL A 74 5.07 4.41 -3.56
C VAL A 74 5.30 4.72 -5.02
N THR A 75 5.73 3.71 -5.77
CA THR A 75 5.85 3.76 -7.22
C THR A 75 4.97 2.66 -7.80
N ALA A 76 4.15 3.02 -8.77
CA ALA A 76 3.31 2.11 -9.54
C ALA A 76 3.70 2.20 -11.02
N SER A 77 4.18 1.10 -11.57
CA SER A 77 4.69 1.06 -12.96
C SER A 77 3.92 0.03 -13.77
N SER A 78 3.47 0.43 -14.96
CA SER A 78 2.78 -0.41 -15.94
C SER A 78 3.35 -0.17 -17.35
N LYS A 79 2.82 -0.86 -18.36
CA LYS A 79 3.14 -0.57 -19.77
C LYS A 79 2.70 0.83 -20.21
N GLN A 80 1.72 1.42 -19.53
CA GLN A 80 1.16 2.74 -19.87
C GLN A 80 1.96 3.89 -19.23
N GLY A 81 2.86 3.60 -18.30
CA GLY A 81 3.67 4.59 -17.61
C GLY A 81 3.91 4.27 -16.15
N GLN A 82 4.57 5.22 -15.48
CA GLN A 82 4.89 5.17 -14.06
C GLN A 82 4.19 6.31 -13.34
N ARG A 83 3.67 6.02 -12.16
CA ARG A 83 3.09 6.99 -11.22
C ARG A 83 3.75 6.84 -9.87
N GLU A 84 3.84 7.94 -9.15
CA GLU A 84 4.49 7.99 -7.85
C GLU A 84 3.64 8.79 -6.86
N GLY A 85 3.78 8.43 -5.59
CA GLY A 85 3.16 9.12 -4.48
C GLY A 85 4.05 9.02 -3.24
N ALA A 86 3.89 9.97 -2.34
CA ALA A 86 4.61 9.97 -1.08
C ALA A 86 3.72 10.41 0.07
N ALA A 87 4.02 9.88 1.26
CA ALA A 87 3.39 10.27 2.51
C ALA A 87 4.38 10.07 3.66
N THR A 88 3.88 10.21 4.88
CA THR A 88 4.63 9.90 6.10
C THR A 88 3.81 8.93 6.93
N MET A 89 4.48 7.94 7.50
CA MET A 89 3.84 6.96 8.37
C MET A 89 3.32 7.64 9.64
N LYS A 90 2.04 7.45 9.92
CA LYS A 90 1.34 7.95 11.11
C LYS A 90 1.11 6.80 12.09
N PHE A 91 1.16 7.11 13.38
CA PHE A 91 0.82 6.18 14.45
C PHE A 91 -0.59 6.47 14.96
N VAL A 92 -1.37 5.42 15.16
CA VAL A 92 -2.63 5.47 15.90
C VAL A 92 -2.41 4.68 17.17
N HIS A 93 -2.52 5.39 18.28
CA HIS A 93 -2.64 4.80 19.59
C HIS A 93 -4.13 4.51 19.81
N ASP A 94 -4.49 3.24 19.95
CA ASP A 94 -5.85 2.85 20.28
C ASP A 94 -5.88 2.40 21.74
N ASP A 95 -6.25 3.35 22.61
CA ASP A 95 -6.35 3.16 24.06
C ASP A 95 -7.56 2.33 24.50
N ALA A 96 -8.31 1.73 23.55
CA ALA A 96 -9.41 0.84 23.88
C ALA A 96 -8.91 -0.39 24.68
N PRO A 97 -9.74 -0.99 25.55
CA PRO A 97 -9.35 -2.17 26.35
C PRO A 97 -8.87 -3.38 25.52
N CYS A 98 -9.26 -3.42 24.23
CA CYS A 98 -8.85 -4.41 23.25
C CYS A 98 -8.08 -3.78 22.06
N GLY A 99 -7.72 -2.49 22.17
CA GLY A 99 -7.13 -1.71 21.10
C GLY A 99 -5.74 -2.18 20.75
N CYS A 100 -5.40 -2.11 19.46
CA CYS A 100 -4.07 -2.43 18.95
C CYS A 100 -3.43 -1.17 18.42
N ASP A 101 -2.23 -0.85 18.88
CA ASP A 101 -1.39 0.16 18.26
C ASP A 101 -1.08 -0.20 16.80
N TYR A 102 -1.27 0.73 15.88
CA TYR A 102 -0.90 0.51 14.48
C TYR A 102 -0.35 1.76 13.81
N SER A 103 0.45 1.51 12.78
CA SER A 103 1.00 2.55 11.91
C SER A 103 0.39 2.45 10.53
N TYR A 104 0.01 3.59 9.97
CA TYR A 104 -0.59 3.67 8.65
C TYR A 104 -0.07 4.85 7.82
N ALA A 105 -0.12 4.73 6.50
CA ALA A 105 0.07 5.85 5.59
C ALA A 105 -0.99 5.80 4.48
N ASP A 106 -1.47 6.96 4.06
CA ASP A 106 -2.34 7.12 2.89
C ASP A 106 -1.55 7.84 1.81
N VAL A 107 -1.38 7.20 0.66
CA VAL A 107 -0.55 7.65 -0.45
C VAL A 107 -1.41 7.78 -1.70
N ALA A 108 -1.51 9.00 -2.24
CA ALA A 108 -2.14 9.24 -3.54
C ALA A 108 -1.10 9.25 -4.66
N LEU A 109 -1.36 8.53 -5.75
CA LEU A 109 -0.53 8.51 -6.94
C LEU A 109 -0.86 9.70 -7.88
N GLY A 110 0.16 10.46 -8.27
CA GLY A 110 0.08 11.54 -9.27
C GLY A 110 -0.25 11.06 -10.68
#